data_AF-A0A7C0YMP8-F1
#
_entry.id   AF-A0A7C0YMP8-F1
#
_cell.length_a   1.000
_cell.length_b   1.000
_cell.length_c   1.000
_cell.angle_alpha   90.00
_cell.angle_beta   90.00
_cell.angle_gamma   90.00
#
_symmetry.space_group_name_H-M   'P 1'
#
loop_
_entity.id
_entity.type
_entity.pdbx_description
1 polymer ?
#
loop_
_entity_poly.entity_id
_entity_poly.type
_entity_poly.pdbx_seq_one_letter_code
_entity_poly.pdbx_strand_id
1 'polypeptide(L)'
;MPKANVQPLKAPDYQNLVDSIKQEITKTQDELQKQKAICYWKIGRHIAKHFLNYQGKSGYNQRLYARLTLDLKIDERTLQLTVKFHKSFPIPAARSELNCEAPVS
;
A
#
# COMPACT_ATOMS: atom_id res chain seq x y z
N MET A 1 -32.83 45.61 -12.70
CA MET A 1 -31.93 44.71 -11.94
C MET A 1 -30.61 44.65 -12.69
N PRO A 2 -29.46 44.97 -12.07
CA PRO A 2 -28.19 44.88 -12.78
C PRO A 2 -27.85 43.39 -12.96
N LYS A 3 -27.68 42.97 -14.22
CA LYS A 3 -27.15 41.65 -14.55
C LYS A 3 -25.68 41.63 -14.12
N ALA A 4 -25.33 40.71 -13.23
CA ALA A 4 -23.94 40.46 -12.88
C ALA A 4 -23.17 40.12 -14.16
N ASN A 5 -22.29 41.03 -14.57
CA ASN A 5 -21.41 40.85 -15.71
C ASN A 5 -20.31 39.88 -15.30
N VAL A 6 -20.55 38.58 -15.46
CA VAL A 6 -19.51 37.56 -15.26
C VAL A 6 -18.63 37.57 -16.50
N GLN A 7 -17.70 38.52 -16.56
CA GLN A 7 -16.64 38.47 -17.55
C GLN A 7 -15.81 37.20 -17.30
N PRO A 8 -15.50 36.40 -18.34
CA PRO A 8 -14.68 35.23 -18.15
C PRO A 8 -13.31 35.69 -17.67
N LEU A 9 -12.84 35.13 -16.55
CA LEU A 9 -11.51 35.39 -16.01
C LEU A 9 -10.46 34.73 -16.93
N LYS A 10 -10.31 35.24 -18.16
CA LYS A 10 -9.25 34.90 -19.12
C LYS A 10 -7.97 35.64 -18.73
N ALA A 11 -7.61 35.56 -17.45
CA ALA A 11 -6.32 36.00 -16.97
C ALA A 11 -5.43 34.74 -16.90
N PRO A 12 -4.23 34.75 -17.49
CA PRO A 12 -3.26 33.64 -17.35
C PRO A 12 -3.03 33.26 -15.88
N ASP A 13 -3.21 34.22 -14.97
CA ASP A 13 -3.19 34.03 -13.51
C ASP A 13 -4.22 32.98 -13.00
N TYR A 14 -5.44 32.99 -13.54
CA TYR A 14 -6.45 31.99 -13.17
C TYR A 14 -6.10 30.60 -13.69
N GLN A 15 -5.58 30.50 -14.92
CA GLN A 15 -5.16 29.22 -15.48
C GLN A 15 -3.98 28.63 -14.70
N ASN A 16 -3.01 29.47 -14.32
CA ASN A 16 -1.90 29.08 -13.46
C ASN A 16 -2.37 28.60 -12.08
N LEU A 17 -3.38 29.25 -11.49
CA LEU A 17 -4.00 28.80 -10.24
C LEU A 17 -4.65 27.41 -10.41
N VAL A 18 -5.44 27.23 -11.47
CA VAL A 18 -6.09 25.94 -11.77
C VAL A 18 -5.06 24.82 -11.96
N ASP A 19 -3.98 25.08 -12.70
CA ASP A 19 -2.95 24.09 -12.97
C ASP A 19 -2.16 23.74 -11.71
N SER A 20 -1.86 24.73 -10.86
CA SER A 20 -1.23 24.51 -9.56
C SER A 20 -2.09 23.64 -8.65
N ILE A 21 -3.40 23.89 -8.58
CA ILE A 21 -4.34 23.09 -7.79
C ILE A 21 -4.41 21.66 -8.34
N LYS A 22 -4.49 21.47 -9.66
CA LYS A 22 -4.49 20.14 -10.28
C LYS A 22 -3.22 19.36 -9.98
N GLN A 23 -2.07 20.02 -10.05
CA GLN A 23 -0.79 19.40 -9.71
C GLN A 23 -0.76 18.93 -8.25
N GLU A 24 -1.22 19.76 -7.32
CA GLU A 24 -1.24 19.40 -5.89
C GLU A 24 -2.20 18.24 -5.61
N ILE A 25 -3.38 18.24 -6.25
CA ILE A 25 -4.33 17.12 -6.17
C ILE A 25 -3.69 15.83 -6.69
N THR A 26 -3.07 15.89 -7.87
CA THR A 26 -2.46 14.71 -8.52
C THR A 26 -1.33 14.15 -7.66
N LYS A 27 -0.42 15.02 -7.21
CA LYS A 27 0.70 14.64 -6.32
C LYS A 27 0.20 14.00 -5.03
N THR A 28 -0.83 14.57 -4.42
CA THR A 28 -1.42 14.03 -3.19
C THR A 28 -2.05 12.67 -3.43
N GLN A 29 -2.77 12.50 -4.55
CA GLN A 29 -3.36 11.21 -4.93
C GLN A 29 -2.29 10.14 -5.15
N ASP A 30 -1.21 10.47 -5.86
CA ASP A 30 -0.11 9.54 -6.12
C ASP A 30 0.57 9.08 -4.83
N GLU A 31 0.85 10.01 -3.91
CA GLU A 31 1.44 9.66 -2.60
C GLU A 31 0.48 8.78 -1.78
N LEU A 32 -0.82 9.10 -1.77
CA LEU A 32 -1.81 8.27 -1.09
C LEU A 32 -1.87 6.86 -1.69
N GLN A 33 -1.83 6.70 -3.02
CA GLN A 33 -1.80 5.38 -3.66
C GLN A 33 -0.51 4.62 -3.32
N LYS A 34 0.63 5.31 -3.30
CA LYS A 34 1.92 4.72 -2.92
C LYS A 34 1.89 4.21 -1.47
N GLN A 35 1.42 5.04 -0.53
CA GLN A 35 1.28 4.64 0.87
C GLN A 35 0.30 3.48 1.04
N LYS A 36 -0.81 3.49 0.28
CA LYS A 36 -1.77 2.38 0.25
C LYS A 36 -1.15 1.08 -0.24
N ALA A 37 -0.36 1.13 -1.32
CA ALA A 37 0.37 -0.02 -1.84
C ALA A 37 1.37 -0.58 -0.81
N ILE A 38 2.15 0.31 -0.16
CA ILE A 38 3.09 -0.07 0.90
C ILE A 38 2.35 -0.72 2.09
N CYS A 39 1.22 -0.13 2.50
CA CYS A 39 0.41 -0.65 3.59
C CYS A 39 -0.07 -2.08 3.30
N TYR A 40 -0.66 -2.32 2.14
CA TYR A 40 -1.13 -3.64 1.74
C TYR A 40 0.00 -4.66 1.58
N TRP A 41 1.15 -4.23 1.07
CA TRP A 41 2.34 -5.08 1.01
C TRP A 41 2.78 -5.52 2.43
N LYS A 42 2.81 -4.59 3.39
CA LYS A 42 3.16 -4.89 4.78
C LYS A 42 2.15 -5.84 5.43
N ILE A 43 0.85 -5.66 5.19
CA ILE A 43 -0.19 -6.58 5.68
C ILE A 43 0.08 -8.00 5.16
N GLY A 44 0.31 -8.14 3.85
CA GLY A 44 0.67 -9.42 3.23
C GLY A 44 1.91 -10.06 3.84
N ARG A 45 2.94 -9.26 4.14
CA ARG A 45 4.15 -9.70 4.86
C ARG A 45 3.84 -10.24 6.25
N HIS A 46 3.03 -9.53 7.03
CA HIS A 46 2.66 -9.94 8.38
C HIS A 46 1.91 -11.27 8.39
N ILE A 47 0.93 -11.42 7.49
CA ILE A 47 0.15 -12.65 7.36
C ILE A 47 1.04 -13.80 6.88
N ALA A 48 1.89 -13.58 5.86
CA ALA A 48 2.81 -14.58 5.35
C ALA A 48 3.82 -15.06 6.42
N LYS A 49 4.38 -14.13 7.21
CA LYS A 49 5.26 -14.46 8.34
C LYS A 49 4.53 -15.29 9.39
N HIS A 50 3.27 -14.94 9.68
CA HIS A 50 2.45 -15.72 10.60
C HIS A 50 2.26 -17.15 10.10
N PHE A 51 1.97 -17.35 8.81
CA PHE A 51 1.83 -18.69 8.24
C PHE A 51 3.07 -19.56 8.37
N LEU A 52 4.27 -19.00 8.20
CA LEU A 52 5.53 -19.76 8.36
C LEU A 52 5.64 -20.38 9.76
N ASN A 53 5.16 -19.69 10.79
CA ASN A 53 5.20 -20.18 12.17
C ASN A 53 4.17 -21.28 12.47
N TYR A 54 3.21 -21.52 11.57
CA TYR A 54 2.11 -22.47 11.76
C TYR A 54 1.97 -23.48 10.60
N GLN A 55 3.00 -23.62 9.76
CA GLN A 55 3.03 -24.62 8.69
C GLN A 55 2.80 -26.04 9.26
N GLY A 56 1.89 -26.80 8.64
CA GLY A 56 1.54 -28.16 9.05
C GLY A 56 0.18 -28.30 9.76
N LYS A 57 -0.47 -27.20 10.16
CA LYS A 57 -1.83 -27.25 10.75
C LYS A 57 -2.90 -27.19 9.67
N SER A 58 -3.44 -28.34 9.28
CA SER A 58 -4.57 -28.43 8.34
C SER A 58 -5.76 -27.56 8.80
N GLY A 59 -6.35 -26.80 7.88
CA GLY A 59 -7.51 -25.92 8.15
C GLY A 59 -7.20 -24.59 8.88
N TYR A 60 -5.96 -24.37 9.33
CA TYR A 60 -5.57 -23.13 10.03
C TYR A 60 -5.72 -21.89 9.15
N ASN A 61 -5.37 -22.00 7.87
CA ASN A 61 -5.40 -20.88 6.94
C ASN A 61 -6.81 -20.31 6.74
N GLN A 62 -7.81 -21.18 6.60
CA GLN A 62 -9.20 -20.76 6.38
C GLN A 62 -9.79 -20.09 7.64
N ARG A 63 -9.47 -20.62 8.82
CA ARG A 63 -9.88 -20.02 10.10
C ARG A 63 -9.19 -18.66 10.35
N LEU A 64 -7.93 -18.52 9.93
CA LEU A 64 -7.20 -17.27 10.09
C LEU A 64 -7.83 -16.14 9.28
N TYR A 65 -8.13 -16.36 8.00
CA TYR A 65 -8.72 -15.32 7.15
C TYR A 65 -10.13 -14.92 7.61
N ALA A 66 -10.95 -15.89 8.03
CA ALA A 66 -12.27 -15.60 8.60
C ALA A 66 -12.16 -14.70 9.84
N ARG A 67 -11.22 -15.01 10.75
CA ARG A 67 -11.01 -14.21 11.96
C ARG A 67 -10.47 -12.81 11.64
N LEU A 68 -9.48 -12.71 10.76
CA LEU A 68 -8.94 -11.41 10.32
C LEU A 68 -10.00 -10.55 9.64
N THR A 69 -10.93 -11.15 8.91
CA THR A 69 -12.05 -10.42 8.29
C THR A 69 -12.95 -9.78 9.33
N LEU A 70 -13.29 -10.51 10.40
CA LEU A 70 -14.12 -10.00 11.50
C LEU A 70 -13.39 -8.90 12.28
N ASP A 71 -12.12 -9.13 12.64
CA ASP A 71 -11.35 -8.23 13.49
C ASP A 71 -10.97 -6.93 12.75
N LEU A 72 -10.59 -7.04 11.47
CA LEU A 72 -10.09 -5.90 10.69
C LEU A 72 -11.16 -5.23 9.83
N LYS A 73 -12.32 -5.86 9.66
CA LYS A 73 -13.37 -5.43 8.71
C LYS A 73 -12.85 -5.28 7.28
N ILE A 74 -11.90 -6.13 6.89
CA ILE A 74 -11.35 -6.22 5.53
C ILE A 74 -11.81 -7.55 4.95
N ASP A 75 -12.32 -7.54 3.73
CA ASP A 75 -12.79 -8.78 3.12
C ASP A 75 -11.66 -9.81 2.94
N GLU A 76 -12.03 -11.09 3.06
CA GLU A 76 -11.09 -12.21 2.96
C GLU A 76 -10.32 -12.18 1.63
N ARG A 77 -10.97 -11.84 0.51
CA ARG A 77 -10.34 -11.78 -0.80
C ARG A 77 -9.24 -10.73 -0.84
N THR A 78 -9.45 -9.55 -0.27
CA THR A 78 -8.43 -8.51 -0.12
C THR A 78 -7.28 -9.01 0.73
N LEU A 79 -7.53 -9.65 1.88
CA LEU A 79 -6.47 -10.24 2.70
C LEU A 79 -5.65 -11.28 1.93
N GLN A 80 -6.29 -12.15 1.16
CA GLN A 80 -5.58 -13.10 0.29
C GLN A 80 -4.76 -12.40 -0.81
N LEU A 81 -5.31 -11.35 -1.43
CA LEU A 81 -4.62 -10.55 -2.44
C LEU A 81 -3.40 -9.83 -1.87
N THR A 82 -3.46 -9.30 -0.66
CA THR A 82 -2.28 -8.68 0.00
C THR A 82 -1.14 -9.67 0.18
N VAL A 83 -1.45 -10.92 0.58
CA VAL A 83 -0.46 -12.00 0.71
C VAL A 83 0.13 -12.37 -0.66
N LYS A 84 -0.70 -12.47 -1.69
CA LYS A 84 -0.22 -12.71 -3.07
C LYS A 84 0.68 -11.56 -3.54
N PHE A 85 0.25 -10.32 -3.32
CA PHE A 85 1.01 -9.12 -3.68
C PHE A 85 2.39 -9.09 -3.01
N HIS A 86 2.46 -9.32 -1.71
CA HIS A 86 3.74 -9.44 -1.00
C HIS A 86 4.64 -10.52 -1.60
N LYS A 87 4.09 -11.71 -1.91
CA LYS A 87 4.86 -12.83 -2.49
C LYS A 87 5.34 -12.54 -3.91
N SER A 88 4.58 -11.80 -4.71
CA SER A 88 4.95 -11.41 -6.07
C SER A 88 6.03 -10.32 -6.11
N PHE A 89 6.14 -9.51 -5.05
CA PHE A 89 7.13 -8.43 -4.95
C PHE A 89 7.95 -8.56 -3.67
N PRO A 90 8.80 -9.60 -3.55
CA PRO A 90 9.67 -9.74 -2.39
C PRO A 90 10.69 -8.60 -2.38
N ILE A 91 10.60 -7.72 -1.38
CA ILE A 91 11.65 -6.72 -1.13
C ILE A 91 12.80 -7.49 -0.47
N PRO A 92 13.99 -7.58 -1.10
CA PRO A 92 15.15 -8.20 -0.47
C PRO A 92 15.42 -7.47 0.84
N ALA A 93 15.32 -8.18 1.97
CA ALA A 93 15.78 -7.61 3.22
C ALA A 93 17.29 -7.40 3.12
N ALA A 94 17.80 -6.28 3.63
CA ALA A 94 19.22 -5.99 3.79
C ALA A 94 19.89 -6.91 4.86
N ARG A 95 19.71 -8.23 4.74
CA ARG A 95 20.37 -9.26 5.55
C ARG A 95 20.90 -10.33 4.60
N SER A 96 21.94 -9.96 3.88
CA SER A 96 22.98 -10.88 3.43
C SER A 96 24.34 -10.21 3.64
N GLU A 97 24.59 -9.66 4.83
CA GLU A 97 25.97 -9.65 5.32
C GLU A 97 26.20 -11.03 5.93
N LEU A 98 26.65 -11.93 5.07
CA LEU A 98 27.19 -13.22 5.45
C LEU A 98 28.35 -12.94 6.42
N ASN A 99 28.22 -13.45 7.64
CA ASN A 99 29.31 -13.57 8.59
C ASN A 99 30.40 -14.45 7.98
N CYS A 100 31.40 -13.84 7.34
CA CYS A 100 32.63 -14.52 6.99
C CYS A 100 33.50 -14.58 8.25
N GLU A 101 33.15 -15.44 9.21
CA GLU A 101 34.13 -15.95 10.17
C GLU A 101 35.06 -16.88 9.39
N ALA A 102 36.19 -16.35 8.95
CA ALA A 102 37.30 -17.18 8.50
C ALA A 102 37.92 -17.86 9.74
N PRO A 103 38.16 -19.18 9.70
CA PRO A 103 38.79 -19.86 10.82
C PRO A 103 40.23 -19.35 10.99
N VAL A 104 40.58 -19.01 12.22
CA VAL A 104 41.97 -18.76 12.62
C VAL A 104 42.73 -20.07 12.46
N SER A 105 43.80 -20.06 11.67
CA SER A 105 44.85 -21.08 11.64
C SER A 105 46.20 -20.39 11.71
#